data_AF-A0A849QER6-F1
#
_entry.id   AF-A0A849QER6-F1
#
_cell.length_a   1.000
_cell.length_b   1.000
_cell.length_c   1.000
_cell.angle_alpha   90.00
_cell.angle_beta   90.00
_cell.angle_gamma   90.00
#
_symmetry.space_group_name_H-M   'P 1'
#
loop_
_entity.id
_entity.type
_entity.pdbx_description
1 polymer ?
#
loop_
_entity_poly.entity_id
_entity_poly.type
_entity_poly.pdbx_seq_one_letter_code
_entity_poly.pdbx_strand_id
1 'polypeptide(L)' 'MAKSFIGIEIGKSAYTEFKMKDGKFAHTEDGIFLGSVEAQGKKEALEKLKALECNKDRVFDQIVVFEIYL' A
#
# COMPACT_ATOMS: atom_id res chain seq x y z
N MET A 1 8.03 13.75 -17.64
CA MET A 1 7.05 12.77 -18.15
C MET A 1 6.42 12.12 -16.94
N ALA A 2 5.10 11.93 -16.94
CA ALA A 2 4.44 11.23 -15.84
C ALA A 2 4.91 9.77 -15.79
N LYS A 3 5.15 9.26 -14.60
CA LYS A 3 5.62 7.89 -14.33
C LYS A 3 4.55 7.16 -13.52
N SER A 4 4.51 5.84 -13.64
CA SER A 4 3.59 5.00 -12.88
C SER A 4 4.18 4.64 -11.52
N PHE A 5 3.36 4.71 -10.47
CA PHE A 5 3.72 4.36 -9.11
C PHE A 5 2.68 3.48 -8.46
N ILE A 6 3.11 2.64 -7.52
CA ILE A 6 2.22 1.88 -6.62
C ILE A 6 2.50 2.22 -5.16
N GLY A 7 1.46 2.13 -4.33
CA GLY A 7 1.56 2.27 -2.88
C GLY A 7 1.34 0.95 -2.18
N ILE A 8 2.20 0.64 -1.21
CA ILE A 8 2.00 -0.49 -0.28
C ILE A 8 2.07 0.07 1.14
N GLU A 9 1.01 -0.11 1.92
CA GLU A 9 1.00 0.15 3.35
C GLU A 9 1.54 -1.07 4.11
N ILE A 10 2.55 -0.86 4.94
CA ILE A 10 3.15 -1.84 5.84
C ILE A 10 2.87 -1.35 7.26
N GLY A 11 2.29 -2.18 8.12
CA GLY A 11 2.01 -1.73 9.49
C GLY A 11 1.00 -2.57 10.24
N LYS A 12 0.69 -2.15 11.46
CA LYS A 12 -0.29 -2.81 12.33
C LYS A 12 -1.71 -2.60 11.81
N SER A 13 -1.97 -1.49 11.12
CA SER A 13 -3.22 -1.21 10.39
C SER A 13 -3.42 -2.07 9.14
N ALA A 14 -2.36 -2.74 8.65
CA ALA A 14 -2.38 -3.56 7.45
C ALA A 14 -2.99 -4.98 7.65
N TYR A 15 -3.71 -5.19 8.75
CA TYR A 15 -4.15 -6.49 9.23
C TYR A 15 -5.08 -7.20 8.22
N THR A 16 -4.59 -8.26 7.59
CA THR A 16 -5.39 -9.23 6.82
C THR A 16 -5.44 -10.55 7.58
N GLU A 17 -6.58 -11.24 7.50
CA GLU A 17 -6.90 -12.49 8.19
C GLU A 17 -5.78 -13.53 8.18
N PHE A 18 -5.57 -14.15 9.36
CA PHE A 18 -4.63 -15.24 9.55
C PHE A 18 -4.95 -16.44 8.64
N LYS A 19 -3.94 -16.97 7.94
CA LYS A 19 -4.01 -18.32 7.37
C LYS A 19 -3.51 -19.34 8.39
N MET A 20 -4.35 -20.32 8.74
CA MET A 20 -3.89 -21.50 9.46
C MET A 20 -3.18 -22.44 8.50
N LYS A 21 -1.92 -22.77 8.82
CA LYS A 21 -1.21 -23.88 8.19
C LYS A 21 -0.65 -24.76 9.30
N ASP A 22 -0.95 -26.05 9.27
CA ASP A 22 -0.47 -27.05 10.24
C ASP A 22 -0.83 -26.75 11.71
N GLY A 23 -1.98 -26.12 11.96
CA GLY A 23 -2.46 -25.81 13.31
C GLY A 23 -1.63 -24.73 14.05
N LYS A 24 -0.77 -24.00 13.33
CA LYS A 24 0.00 -22.88 13.88
C LYS A 24 -0.41 -21.58 13.19
N PHE A 25 -0.56 -20.52 13.97
CA PHE A 25 -0.73 -19.17 13.43
C PHE A 25 0.59 -18.73 12.80
N ALA A 26 0.59 -18.44 11.50
CA ALA A 26 1.70 -17.78 10.84
C ALA A 26 1.50 -16.25 10.97
N HIS A 27 2.51 -15.55 11.48
CA HIS A 27 2.59 -14.10 11.37
C HIS A 27 2.89 -13.76 9.90
N THR A 28 2.03 -13.01 9.24
CA THR A 28 2.27 -12.50 7.89
C THR A 28 2.60 -11.01 7.99
N GLU A 29 3.78 -10.61 7.51
CA GLU A 29 4.15 -9.20 7.34
C GLU A 29 3.42 -8.68 6.08
N ASP A 30 2.10 -8.56 6.15
CA ASP A 30 1.29 -8.25 4.97
C ASP A 30 1.28 -6.75 4.69
N GLY A 31 1.77 -6.40 3.51
CA GLY A 31 1.57 -5.08 2.93
C GLY A 31 0.21 -4.99 2.24
N ILE A 32 -0.57 -3.94 2.51
CA ILE A 32 -1.81 -3.67 1.78
C ILE A 32 -1.47 -2.85 0.53
N PHE A 33 -1.88 -3.37 -0.64
CA PHE A 33 -1.85 -2.60 -1.87
C PHE A 33 -2.86 -1.45 -1.81
N LEU A 34 -2.37 -0.22 -1.92
CA LEU A 34 -3.19 1.00 -1.86
C LEU A 34 -3.70 1.47 -3.22
N GLY A 35 -3.14 0.95 -4.32
CA GLY A 35 -3.47 1.36 -5.67
C GLY A 35 -2.25 1.73 -6.51
N SER A 36 -2.52 2.15 -7.75
CA SER A 36 -1.54 2.65 -8.72
C SER A 36 -1.93 4.04 -9.22
N VAL A 37 -0.96 4.94 -9.39
CA VAL A 37 -1.19 6.32 -9.84
C VAL A 37 -0.08 6.79 -10.77
N GLU A 38 -0.39 7.73 -11.65
CA GLU A 38 0.63 8.47 -12.40
C GLU A 38 1.04 9.75 -11.65
N ALA A 39 2.34 10.04 -11.60
CA ALA A 39 2.90 11.22 -10.96
C ALA A 39 4.26 11.64 -11.56
N GLN A 40 4.75 12.85 -11.26
CA GLN A 40 6.11 13.26 -11.61
C GLN A 40 7.17 12.74 -10.62
N GLY A 41 6.75 12.27 -9.44
CA GLY A 41 7.64 11.72 -8.43
C GLY A 41 6.93 11.12 -7.23
N LYS A 42 7.70 10.46 -6.34
CA LYS A 42 7.18 9.70 -5.19
C LYS A 42 6.33 10.52 -4.23
N LYS A 43 6.64 11.81 -4.02
CA LYS A 43 5.86 12.68 -3.12
C LYS A 43 4.46 12.93 -3.65
N GLU A 44 4.35 13.32 -4.92
CA GLU A 44 3.07 13.54 -5.59
C GLU A 44 2.29 12.21 -5.70
N ALA A 45 2.97 11.10 -5.98
CA ALA A 45 2.35 9.78 -5.99
C ALA A 45 1.74 9.41 -4.63
N LEU A 46 2.44 9.68 -3.53
CA LEU A 46 1.94 9.44 -2.17
C LEU A 46 0.66 10.26 -1.88
N GLU A 47 0.66 11.55 -2.22
CA GLU A 47 -0.50 12.42 -2.04
C GLU A 47 -1.70 11.91 -2.85
N LYS A 48 -1.48 11.51 -4.10
CA LYS A 48 -2.51 10.91 -4.96
C LYS A 48 -3.02 9.57 -4.42
N LEU A 49 -2.15 8.70 -3.93
CA LEU A 49 -2.51 7.40 -3.34
C LEU A 49 -3.39 7.57 -2.09
N LYS A 50 -3.09 8.56 -1.23
CA LYS A 50 -3.91 8.88 -0.06
C LYS A 50 -5.26 9.50 -0.42
N ALA A 51 -5.31 10.25 -1.53
CA ALA A 51 -6.52 10.89 -2.03
C ALA A 51 -7.44 9.95 -2.84
N LEU A 52 -7.03 8.71 -3.10
CA LEU A 52 -7.91 7.72 -3.72
C LEU A 52 -9.15 7.51 -2.85
N GLU A 53 -10.32 7.40 -3.49
CA GLU A 53 -11.61 7.27 -2.78
C GLU A 53 -11.64 6.06 -1.83
N CYS A 54 -11.00 4.96 -2.22
CA CYS A 54 -10.86 3.75 -1.40
C CYS A 54 -9.97 3.94 -0.15
N ASN A 55 -9.21 5.04 -0.08
CA ASN A 55 -8.24 5.30 0.98
C ASN A 55 -8.53 6.57 1.79
N LYS A 56 -9.56 7.36 1.42
CA LYS A 56 -9.83 8.70 1.96
C LYS A 56 -10.01 8.76 3.49
N ASP A 57 -10.56 7.70 4.08
CA ASP A 57 -10.85 7.61 5.52
C ASP A 57 -9.83 6.74 6.27
N ARG A 58 -8.76 6.29 5.60
CA ARG A 58 -7.75 5.43 6.20
C ARG A 58 -6.75 6.25 7.02
N VAL A 59 -6.45 5.74 8.22
CA VAL A 59 -5.26 6.14 8.97
C VAL A 59 -4.14 5.23 8.51
N PHE A 60 -3.10 5.82 7.91
CA PHE A 60 -1.99 5.08 7.37
C PHE A 60 -0.87 4.93 8.38
N ASP A 61 -0.30 3.74 8.47
CA ASP A 61 0.98 3.49 9.14
C ASP A 61 2.14 3.90 8.21
N GLN A 62 2.96 2.94 7.77
CA GLN A 62 4.08 3.18 6.88
C GLN A 62 3.68 2.88 5.44
N ILE A 63 3.72 3.89 4.56
CA ILE A 63 3.51 3.68 3.13
C ILE A 63 4.85 3.67 2.41
N VAL A 64 5.08 2.63 1.62
CA VAL A 64 6.19 2.55 0.67
C VAL A 64 5.65 2.79 -0.74
N VAL A 65 6.31 3.69 -1.47
CA VAL A 65 5.95 4.04 -2.85
C VAL A 65 7.02 3.54 -3.80
N PHE A 66 6.62 2.69 -4.74
CA PHE A 66 7.48 2.12 -5.78
C PHE A 66 7.15 2.74 -7.14
N GLU A 67 8.18 3.16 -7.88
CA GLU A 67 8.05 3.46 -9.30
C GLU A 67 7.99 2.11 -10.04
N ILE A 68 7.06 1.98 -10.98
CA ILE A 68 6.91 0.78 -11.80
C ILE A 68 7.03 1.14 -13.28
N TYR A 69 7.58 0.21 -14.04
CA TYR A 69 7.69 0.30 -15.49
C TYR A 69 6.69 -0.69 -16.07
N LEU A 70 5.59 -0.17 -16.63
CA LEU A 70 4.59 -0.93 -17.37
C LEU A 70 4.96 -0.97 -18.85
#